data_AF-A0A7W8AFE3-F1
#
_entry.id   AF-A0A7W8AFE3-F1
#
_cell.length_a   1.000
_cell.length_b   1.000
_cell.length_c   1.000
_cell.angle_alpha   90.00
_cell.angle_beta   90.00
_cell.angle_gamma   90.00
#
_symmetry.space_group_name_H-M   'P 1'
#
loop_
_entity.id
_entity.type
_entity.pdbx_description
1 polymer ?
#
loop_
_entity_poly.entity_id
_entity_poly.type
_entity_poly.pdbx_seq_one_letter_code
_entity_poly.pdbx_strand_id
1 'polypeptide(L)'
;MRSAPMDGLGGHLMTYPALPRSDTLTRPDGGAARIGRAFAHPEQWGPHLQDAVTRAQLPGVLAAIQAGRGVRFASIELRRNAMRAGRREVEWGRVEEPEFKQGHVIVRAAGRRAALVHDRVSSIPTVFVFAAAVVHLRAAA
;
A
#
# COMPACT_ATOMS: atom_id res chain seq x y z
N MET A 1 -4.15 32.87 6.83
CA MET A 1 -5.05 31.92 6.13
C MET A 1 -5.20 30.70 7.03
N ARG A 2 -6.39 30.51 7.62
CA ARG A 2 -6.69 29.40 8.53
C ARG A 2 -7.12 28.20 7.69
N SER A 3 -6.37 27.09 7.75
CA SER A 3 -6.80 25.81 7.19
C SER A 3 -7.87 25.19 8.09
N ALA A 4 -8.99 24.83 7.47
CA ALA A 4 -10.06 24.05 8.10
C ALA A 4 -9.62 22.57 8.29
N PRO A 5 -10.10 21.89 9.34
CA PRO A 5 -9.80 20.49 9.61
C PRO A 5 -10.65 19.57 8.72
N MET A 6 -10.02 18.55 8.15
CA MET A 6 -10.73 17.43 7.51
C MET A 6 -11.10 16.40 8.57
N ASP A 7 -12.19 16.69 9.29
CA ASP A 7 -13.00 15.68 9.98
C ASP A 7 -13.58 14.74 8.91
N GLY A 8 -13.20 13.45 8.95
CA GLY A 8 -13.73 12.48 7.98
C GLY A 8 -13.01 11.13 7.89
N LEU A 9 -11.86 10.95 8.56
CA LEU A 9 -11.27 9.62 8.77
C LEU A 9 -11.46 9.26 10.24
N GLY A 10 -12.66 8.78 10.56
CA GLY A 10 -13.05 8.35 11.89
C GLY A 10 -12.13 7.25 12.42
N GLY A 11 -11.27 7.61 13.37
CA GLY A 11 -11.30 7.02 14.71
C GLY A 11 -10.97 5.54 14.88
N HIS A 12 -10.44 4.83 13.89
CA HIS A 12 -9.79 3.55 14.13
C HIS A 12 -8.28 3.75 14.18
N LEU A 13 -7.69 3.56 15.37
CA LEU A 13 -6.25 3.44 15.57
C LEU A 13 -5.69 2.49 14.50
N MET A 14 -5.08 3.05 13.46
CA MET A 14 -4.11 2.34 12.63
C MET A 14 -2.97 1.97 13.59
N THR A 15 -3.05 0.79 14.20
CA THR A 15 -1.90 0.21 14.91
C THR A 15 -0.81 -0.02 13.86
N TYR A 16 0.14 0.92 13.81
CA TYR A 16 1.35 0.78 13.02
C TYR A 16 2.09 -0.47 13.51
N PRO A 17 2.35 -1.48 12.65
CA PRO A 17 3.26 -2.54 13.03
C PRO A 17 4.64 -1.91 13.30
N ALA A 18 5.25 -2.25 14.43
CA ALA A 18 6.61 -1.85 14.73
C ALA A 18 7.52 -2.28 13.56
N LEU A 19 8.17 -1.29 12.92
CA LEU A 19 9.03 -1.53 11.76
C LEU A 19 10.19 -2.47 12.15
N PRO A 20 10.65 -3.35 11.26
CA PRO A 20 11.96 -3.98 11.43
C PRO A 20 13.03 -2.87 11.50
N ARG A 21 14.15 -3.12 12.20
CA ARG A 21 15.19 -2.12 12.54
C ARG A 21 15.95 -1.50 11.34
N SER A 22 15.48 -1.72 10.11
CA SER A 22 16.01 -1.19 8.87
C SER A 22 14.93 -1.21 7.78
N ASP A 23 14.73 -0.08 7.09
CA ASP A 23 13.82 0.04 5.95
C ASP A 23 14.60 0.35 4.67
N THR A 24 14.08 -0.10 3.52
CA THR A 24 14.67 0.17 2.21
C THR A 24 13.73 1.09 1.43
N LEU A 25 14.22 2.26 1.04
CA LEU A 25 13.56 3.14 0.09
C LEU A 25 13.95 2.72 -1.32
N THR A 26 12.96 2.43 -2.16
CA THR A 26 13.19 2.14 -3.58
C THR A 26 12.78 3.35 -4.41
N ARG A 27 13.70 3.81 -5.25
CA ARG A 27 13.49 4.85 -6.25
C ARG A 27 12.76 4.24 -7.47
N PRO A 28 11.90 5.02 -8.16
CA PRO A 28 11.19 4.54 -9.35
C PRO A 28 12.06 4.01 -10.50
N ASP A 29 13.34 4.39 -10.58
CA ASP A 29 14.32 3.91 -11.57
C ASP A 29 14.99 2.57 -11.19
N GLY A 30 14.63 2.00 -10.03
CA GLY A 30 15.22 0.76 -9.49
C GLY A 30 16.36 0.97 -8.50
N GLY A 31 16.82 2.20 -8.25
CA GLY A 31 17.79 2.48 -7.20
C GLY A 31 17.21 2.23 -5.80
N ALA A 32 18.04 1.83 -4.82
CA ALA A 32 17.58 1.61 -3.45
C ALA A 32 18.51 2.26 -2.42
N ALA A 33 17.93 2.85 -1.37
CA ALA A 33 18.65 3.40 -0.23
C ALA A 33 18.18 2.70 1.06
N ARG A 34 19.13 2.27 1.90
CA ARG A 34 18.81 1.59 3.17
C ARG A 34 18.85 2.60 4.31
N ILE A 35 17.71 2.80 4.98
CA ILE A 35 17.63 3.57 6.21
C ILE A 35 17.92 2.62 7.38
N GLY A 36 19.05 2.85 8.05
CA GLY A 36 19.52 2.05 9.19
C GLY A 36 19.51 2.83 10.51
N ARG A 37 20.19 2.26 11.52
CA ARG A 37 20.30 2.76 12.91
C ARG A 37 20.75 4.23 13.10
N ALA A 38 21.18 4.92 12.05
CA ALA A 38 21.61 6.32 12.11
C ALA A 38 20.45 7.30 12.33
N PHE A 39 19.20 6.86 12.12
CA PHE A 39 18.02 7.70 12.30
C PHE A 39 17.30 7.29 13.59
N ALA A 40 17.42 8.13 14.62
CA ALA A 40 16.68 7.97 15.87
C ALA A 40 15.16 8.12 15.61
N HIS A 41 14.35 7.52 16.48
CA HIS A 41 12.89 7.69 16.49
C HIS A 41 12.15 7.29 15.20
N PRO A 42 12.33 6.05 14.68
CA PRO A 42 11.58 5.56 13.51
C PRO A 42 10.06 5.62 13.68
N GLU A 43 9.55 5.59 14.90
CA GLU A 43 8.15 5.82 15.22
C GLU A 43 7.65 7.23 14.89
N GLN A 44 8.54 8.23 14.87
CA GLN A 44 8.21 9.62 14.58
C GLN A 44 8.30 9.92 13.09
N TRP A 45 9.42 9.57 12.44
CA TRP A 45 9.62 9.89 11.02
C TRP A 45 9.06 8.83 10.08
N GLY A 46 8.90 7.58 10.52
CA GLY A 46 8.42 6.46 9.70
C GLY A 46 7.06 6.73 9.06
N PRO A 47 6.01 7.09 9.83
CA PRO A 47 4.71 7.43 9.29
C PRO A 47 4.75 8.61 8.30
N HIS A 48 5.48 9.67 8.64
CA HIS A 48 5.62 10.84 7.75
C HIS A 48 6.33 10.51 6.43
N LEU A 49 7.35 9.64 6.48
CA LEU A 49 8.06 9.19 5.28
C LEU A 49 7.16 8.32 4.41
N GLN A 50 6.41 7.40 5.01
CA GLN A 50 5.45 6.55 4.28
C GLN A 50 4.38 7.40 3.60
N ASP A 51 3.84 8.39 4.29
CA ASP A 51 2.89 9.35 3.74
C ASP A 51 3.48 10.16 2.58
N ALA A 52 4.71 10.67 2.76
CA ALA A 52 5.38 11.46 1.73
C ALA A 52 5.65 10.62 0.46
N VAL A 53 6.15 9.39 0.64
CA VAL A 53 6.36 8.44 -0.46
C VAL A 53 5.04 8.11 -1.15
N THR A 54 3.97 7.88 -0.37
CA THR A 54 2.65 7.54 -0.92
C THR A 54 2.08 8.70 -1.74
N ARG A 55 2.09 9.93 -1.20
CA ARG A 55 1.65 11.13 -1.94
C ARG A 55 2.45 11.35 -3.23
N ALA A 56 3.75 11.08 -3.21
CA ALA A 56 4.62 11.28 -4.37
C ALA A 56 4.40 10.22 -5.47
N GLN A 57 4.23 8.94 -5.10
CA GLN A 57 4.21 7.84 -6.07
C GLN A 57 2.81 7.43 -6.54
N LEU A 58 1.79 7.58 -5.70
CA LEU A 58 0.44 7.12 -5.99
C LEU A 58 -0.14 7.70 -7.30
N PRO A 59 -0.02 9.00 -7.61
CA PRO A 59 -0.56 9.55 -8.85
C PRO A 59 0.02 8.86 -10.10
N GLY A 60 1.33 8.58 -10.11
CA GLY A 60 1.99 7.88 -11.21
C GLY A 60 1.55 6.43 -11.37
N VAL A 61 1.36 5.73 -10.24
CA VAL A 61 0.82 4.35 -10.23
C VAL A 61 -0.59 4.33 -10.82
N LEU A 62 -1.48 5.21 -10.35
CA LEU A 62 -2.85 5.28 -10.84
C LEU A 62 -2.89 5.66 -12.33
N ALA A 63 -2.08 6.63 -12.77
CA ALA A 63 -1.99 7.01 -14.17
C ALA A 63 -1.50 5.85 -15.06
N ALA A 64 -0.53 5.06 -14.60
CA ALA A 64 -0.07 3.89 -15.34
C ALA A 64 -1.18 2.83 -15.48
N ILE A 65 -1.92 2.56 -14.42
CA ILE A 65 -3.06 1.62 -14.41
C ILE A 65 -4.18 2.13 -15.32
N GLN A 66 -4.49 3.43 -15.26
CA GLN A 66 -5.45 4.09 -16.13
C GLN A 66 -4.99 4.23 -17.58
N ALA A 67 -3.74 3.96 -17.90
CA ALA A 67 -3.25 3.79 -19.27
C ALA A 67 -3.33 2.33 -19.74
N GLY A 68 -3.88 1.42 -18.91
CA GLY A 68 -3.95 -0.02 -19.20
C GLY A 68 -2.68 -0.80 -18.85
N ARG A 69 -1.67 -0.16 -18.25
CA ARG A 69 -0.45 -0.86 -17.81
C ARG A 69 -0.70 -1.58 -16.48
N GLY A 70 -0.20 -2.80 -16.37
CA GLY A 70 -0.15 -3.50 -15.08
C GLY A 70 0.99 -2.96 -14.22
N VAL A 71 0.72 -2.64 -12.95
CA VAL A 71 1.74 -2.21 -11.98
C VAL A 71 1.95 -3.33 -10.97
N ARG A 72 3.20 -3.75 -10.77
CA ARG A 72 3.55 -4.87 -9.88
C ARG A 72 4.08 -4.39 -8.53
N PHE A 73 3.59 -5.05 -7.49
CA PHE A 73 4.06 -4.97 -6.11
C PHE A 73 4.41 -6.39 -5.67
N ALA A 74 5.68 -6.77 -5.80
CA ALA A 74 6.14 -8.15 -5.63
C ALA A 74 5.35 -9.15 -6.52
N SER A 75 4.65 -10.11 -5.92
CA SER A 75 3.85 -11.14 -6.60
C SER A 75 2.46 -10.67 -7.02
N ILE A 76 2.11 -9.43 -6.68
CA ILE A 76 0.79 -8.82 -6.89
C ILE A 76 0.87 -7.86 -8.07
N GLU A 77 -0.12 -7.89 -8.94
CA GLU A 77 -0.24 -6.99 -10.08
C GLU A 77 -1.60 -6.29 -10.05
N LEU A 78 -1.57 -4.96 -10.02
CA LEU A 78 -2.76 -4.12 -10.13
C LEU A 78 -2.99 -3.76 -11.60
N ARG A 79 -4.22 -3.96 -12.08
CA ARG A 79 -4.65 -3.63 -13.45
C ARG A 79 -5.91 -2.78 -13.39
N ARG A 80 -6.30 -2.22 -14.54
CA ARG A 80 -7.48 -1.34 -14.61
C ARG A 80 -8.73 -2.01 -14.05
N ASN A 81 -8.97 -3.28 -14.38
CA ASN A 81 -10.25 -3.93 -14.10
C ASN A 81 -10.17 -4.95 -12.95
N ALA A 82 -8.97 -5.32 -12.51
CA ALA A 82 -8.78 -6.38 -11.53
C ALA A 82 -7.44 -6.28 -10.81
N MET A 83 -7.37 -6.95 -9.65
CA MET A 83 -6.13 -7.29 -8.97
C MET A 83 -5.78 -8.75 -9.23
N ARG A 84 -4.52 -9.01 -9.59
CA ARG A 84 -3.98 -10.36 -9.76
C ARG A 84 -2.96 -10.67 -8.67
N ALA A 85 -3.15 -11.76 -7.95
CA ALA A 85 -2.20 -12.29 -6.96
C ALA A 85 -1.91 -13.75 -7.28
N GLY A 86 -0.68 -14.03 -7.75
CA GLY A 86 -0.31 -15.35 -8.27
C GLY A 86 -1.20 -15.79 -9.43
N ARG A 87 -1.90 -16.93 -9.26
CA ARG A 87 -2.85 -17.48 -10.25
C ARG A 87 -4.28 -16.96 -10.13
N ARG A 88 -4.57 -16.12 -9.12
CA ARG A 88 -5.92 -15.61 -8.85
C ARG A 88 -6.05 -14.20 -9.38
N GLU A 89 -7.17 -13.92 -10.04
CA GLU A 89 -7.54 -12.59 -10.48
C GLU A 89 -8.94 -12.27 -9.93
N VAL A 90 -9.11 -11.06 -9.41
CA VAL A 90 -10.35 -10.60 -8.77
C VAL A 90 -10.65 -9.17 -9.22
N GLU A 91 -11.84 -8.97 -9.75
CA GLU A 91 -12.36 -7.65 -10.14
C GLU A 91 -12.50 -6.73 -8.93
N TRP A 92 -12.28 -5.43 -9.13
CA TRP A 92 -12.21 -4.45 -8.05
C TRP A 92 -13.44 -4.41 -7.14
N GLY A 93 -14.66 -4.56 -7.69
CA GLY A 93 -15.90 -4.60 -6.91
C GLY A 93 -16.02 -5.80 -5.95
N ARG A 94 -15.13 -6.80 -6.07
CA ARG A 94 -15.03 -7.93 -5.14
C ARG A 94 -13.81 -7.86 -4.24
N VAL A 95 -12.86 -6.94 -4.47
CA VAL A 95 -11.70 -6.80 -3.59
C VAL A 95 -12.16 -6.12 -2.30
N GLU A 96 -11.73 -6.61 -1.15
CA GLU A 96 -11.96 -5.97 0.15
C GLU A 96 -10.85 -4.97 0.48
N GLU A 97 -11.09 -4.11 1.46
CA GLU A 97 -10.08 -3.13 1.88
C GLU A 97 -8.82 -3.83 2.45
N PRO A 98 -7.60 -3.34 2.17
CA PRO A 98 -6.40 -3.91 2.76
C PRO A 98 -6.37 -3.73 4.27
N GLU A 99 -6.08 -4.81 5.00
CA GLU A 99 -5.89 -4.82 6.45
C GLU A 99 -4.42 -5.00 6.79
N PHE A 100 -3.91 -4.25 7.77
CA PHE A 100 -2.60 -4.47 8.35
C PHE A 100 -2.73 -5.17 9.70
N LYS A 101 -2.21 -6.40 9.80
CA LYS A 101 -2.29 -7.20 11.02
C LYS A 101 -1.00 -7.95 11.28
N GLN A 102 -0.42 -7.78 12.47
CA GLN A 102 0.77 -8.52 12.93
C GLN A 102 1.93 -8.52 11.89
N GLY A 103 2.21 -7.36 11.28
CA GLY A 103 3.29 -7.22 10.30
C GLY A 103 2.98 -7.79 8.90
N HIS A 104 1.73 -8.15 8.64
CA HIS A 104 1.26 -8.62 7.34
C HIS A 104 0.24 -7.64 6.75
N VAL A 105 0.20 -7.57 5.42
CA VAL A 105 -0.93 -6.99 4.70
C VAL A 105 -1.82 -8.13 4.23
N ILE A 106 -3.10 -7.99 4.51
CA ILE A 106 -4.13 -8.98 4.18
C ILE A 106 -5.12 -8.30 3.25
N VAL A 107 -5.34 -8.90 2.08
CA VAL A 107 -6.41 -8.49 1.18
C VAL A 107 -7.27 -9.69 0.88
N ARG A 108 -8.58 -9.52 1.01
CA ARG A 108 -9.58 -10.57 0.78
C ARG A 108 -10.43 -10.24 -0.44
N ALA A 109 -11.24 -11.21 -0.83
CA ALA A 109 -12.27 -11.03 -1.84
C ALA A 109 -13.63 -11.35 -1.23
N ALA A 110 -14.63 -10.53 -1.53
CA ALA A 110 -15.99 -10.70 -1.06
C ALA A 110 -16.50 -12.12 -1.31
N GLY A 111 -17.10 -12.72 -0.27
CA GLY A 111 -17.60 -14.09 -0.32
C GLY A 111 -16.52 -15.18 -0.25
N ARG A 112 -15.24 -14.84 -0.01
CA ARG A 112 -14.15 -15.82 0.15
C ARG A 112 -13.49 -15.72 1.52
N ARG A 113 -13.39 -16.87 2.21
CA ARG A 113 -12.68 -16.98 3.49
C ARG A 113 -11.16 -16.90 3.35
N ALA A 114 -10.62 -17.42 2.25
CA ALA A 114 -9.19 -17.41 2.00
C ALA A 114 -8.74 -16.04 1.49
N ALA A 115 -7.68 -15.50 2.10
CA ALA A 115 -7.07 -14.26 1.65
C ALA A 115 -6.54 -14.39 0.21
N LEU A 116 -6.69 -13.31 -0.55
CA LEU A 116 -6.11 -13.13 -1.87
C LEU A 116 -4.63 -12.73 -1.75
N VAL A 117 -4.31 -11.91 -0.76
CA VAL A 117 -2.95 -11.52 -0.36
C VAL A 117 -2.82 -11.75 1.15
N HIS A 118 -1.75 -12.40 1.58
CA HIS A 118 -1.40 -12.55 2.99
C HIS A 118 0.12 -12.58 3.12
N ASP A 119 0.73 -11.44 2.81
CA ASP A 119 2.17 -11.30 2.66
C ASP A 119 2.72 -10.42 3.78
N ARG A 120 4.00 -10.59 4.11
CA ARG A 120 4.68 -9.71 5.06
C ARG A 120 4.75 -8.31 4.46
N VAL A 121 4.56 -7.29 5.30
CA VAL A 121 4.75 -5.88 4.91
C VAL A 121 6.14 -5.68 4.30
N SER A 122 7.17 -6.33 4.86
CA SER A 122 8.55 -6.25 4.37
C SER A 122 8.81 -6.94 3.03
N SER A 123 7.93 -7.82 2.55
CA SER A 123 8.07 -8.46 1.23
C SER A 123 7.42 -7.68 0.10
N ILE A 124 6.64 -6.64 0.41
CA ILE A 124 5.97 -5.81 -0.59
C ILE A 124 6.65 -4.44 -0.64
N PRO A 125 7.38 -4.12 -1.73
CA PRO A 125 7.96 -2.80 -1.91
C PRO A 125 6.87 -1.74 -1.83
N THR A 126 7.13 -0.64 -1.10
CA THR A 126 6.19 0.49 -1.02
C THR A 126 4.75 0.07 -0.67
N VAL A 127 4.58 -0.83 0.31
CA VAL A 127 3.28 -1.44 0.66
C VAL A 127 2.15 -0.44 0.89
N PHE A 128 2.46 0.78 1.35
CA PHE A 128 1.48 1.85 1.53
C PHE A 128 0.99 2.45 0.22
N VAL A 129 1.85 2.55 -0.80
CA VAL A 129 1.46 2.91 -2.18
C VAL A 129 0.53 1.84 -2.75
N PHE A 130 0.86 0.56 -2.53
CA PHE A 130 0.00 -0.56 -2.91
C PHE A 130 -1.38 -0.47 -2.25
N ALA A 131 -1.43 -0.31 -0.93
CA ALA A 131 -2.69 -0.26 -0.19
C ALA A 131 -3.55 0.93 -0.62
N ALA A 132 -2.95 2.11 -0.77
CA ALA A 132 -3.64 3.29 -1.27
C ALA A 132 -4.18 3.10 -2.70
N ALA A 133 -3.40 2.49 -3.59
CA ALA A 133 -3.86 2.19 -4.95
C ALA A 133 -5.04 1.21 -4.96
N VAL A 134 -5.03 0.19 -4.11
CA VAL A 134 -6.17 -0.73 -3.94
C VAL A 134 -7.42 0.02 -3.47
N VAL A 135 -7.30 0.88 -2.44
CA VAL A 135 -8.44 1.69 -1.96
C VAL A 135 -9.02 2.55 -3.09
N HIS A 136 -8.17 3.24 -3.85
CA HIS A 136 -8.62 4.07 -4.98
C HIS A 136 -9.31 3.28 -6.08
N LEU A 137 -8.75 2.13 -6.49
CA LEU A 137 -9.29 1.33 -7.58
C LEU A 137 -10.59 0.63 -7.20
N ARG A 138 -10.74 0.23 -5.93
CA ARG A 138 -12.02 -0.26 -5.39
C ARG A 138 -13.11 0.79 -5.40
N ALA A 139 -12.78 2.04 -5.05
CA ALA A 139 -13.75 3.13 -5.03
C ALA A 139 -14.19 3.59 -6.42
N ALA A 140 -13.42 3.26 -7.46
CA ALA A 140 -13.69 3.61 -8.86
C ALA A 140 -14.43 2.51 -9.64
N ALA A 141 -14.75 1.38 -9.01
CA ALA A 141 -15.40 0.22 -9.61
C ALA A 141 -16.89 0.14 -9.24
#